data_AF-A0A7R9QJA5-F1
#
_entry.id   AF-A0A7R9QJA5-F1
#
_cell.length_a   1.000
_cell.length_b   1.000
_cell.length_c   1.000
_cell.angle_alpha   90.00
_cell.angle_beta   90.00
_cell.angle_gamma   90.00
#
_symmetry.space_group_name_H-M   'P 1'
#
loop_
_entity.id
_entity.type
_entity.pdbx_description
1 polymer ?
#
loop_
_entity_poly.entity_id
_entity_poly.type
_entity_poly.pdbx_seq_one_letter_code
_entity_poly.pdbx_strand_id
1 'polypeptide(L)'
;ARGCSGAVVRVWLDLSQQPVELCGGELNNETIQLISATNLLKITFLTAQKAVGAKGFKASFTEIRDKGSTCDQFRCASSGYCISANSYCNSIQNCGHFDRSDELNCKKAVEIDFVMIGGGVAAAVVLVMIIVCSLCHRKNKRRRSDSSITAQFDISRPKPPQFEIPPSLHFLPMDSV
;
A
#
# COMPACT_ATOMS: atom_id res chain seq x y z
N ALA A 1 43.12 19.11 21.12
CA ALA A 1 41.65 19.21 21.13
C ALA A 1 41.16 19.40 22.56
N ARG A 2 40.22 20.33 22.81
CA ARG A 2 39.51 20.41 24.10
C ARG A 2 38.54 19.23 24.14
N GLY A 3 38.67 18.35 25.13
CA GLY A 3 37.83 17.14 25.25
C GLY A 3 36.33 17.44 25.32
N CYS A 4 35.52 16.40 25.15
CA CYS A 4 34.06 16.50 25.14
C CYS A 4 33.49 16.79 26.55
N SER A 5 33.14 18.04 26.85
CA SER A 5 32.67 18.45 28.19
C SER A 5 31.15 18.43 28.39
N GLY A 6 30.36 18.39 27.31
CA GLY A 6 28.89 18.40 27.35
C GLY A 6 28.29 17.00 27.36
N ALA A 7 28.35 16.31 26.23
CA ALA A 7 27.96 14.91 26.10
C ALA A 7 28.95 14.19 25.19
N VAL A 8 29.22 12.92 25.47
CA VAL A 8 30.19 12.12 24.73
C VAL A 8 29.73 10.68 24.59
N VAL A 9 29.85 10.14 23.38
CA VAL A 9 29.76 8.71 23.12
C VAL A 9 31.19 8.18 23.00
N ARG A 10 31.54 7.20 23.83
CA ARG A 10 32.82 6.51 23.79
C ARG A 10 32.65 5.13 23.20
N VAL A 11 33.44 4.79 22.20
CA VAL A 11 33.39 3.49 21.51
C VAL A 11 34.74 2.81 21.62
N TRP A 12 34.76 1.62 22.24
CA TRP A 12 35.94 0.75 22.29
C TRP A 12 35.82 -0.30 21.19
N LEU A 13 36.71 -0.19 20.19
CA LEU A 13 36.85 -1.16 19.11
C LEU A 13 37.71 -2.36 19.52
N ASP A 14 38.60 -2.12 20.48
CA ASP A 14 39.36 -3.09 21.25
C ASP A 14 39.28 -2.66 22.71
N LEU A 15 38.90 -3.59 23.60
CA LEU A 15 38.76 -3.34 25.03
C LEU A 15 40.10 -2.99 25.70
N SER A 16 41.22 -3.32 25.05
CA SER A 16 42.58 -3.05 25.51
C SER A 16 43.07 -1.66 25.11
N GLN A 17 42.40 -0.98 24.19
CA GLN A 17 42.79 0.33 23.65
C GLN A 17 41.93 1.48 24.19
N GLN A 18 42.38 2.71 23.96
CA GLN A 18 41.63 3.91 24.31
C GLN A 18 40.39 4.05 23.41
N PRO A 19 39.23 4.47 23.94
CA PRO A 19 38.03 4.62 23.12
C PRO A 19 38.14 5.79 22.15
N VAL A 20 37.45 5.65 21.02
CA VAL A 20 37.11 6.79 20.16
C VAL A 20 36.05 7.62 20.88
N GLU A 21 36.27 8.92 21.03
CA GLU A 21 35.32 9.85 21.61
C GLU A 21 34.56 10.61 20.51
N LEU A 22 33.23 10.53 20.55
CA LEU A 22 32.33 11.21 19.62
C LEU A 22 31.50 12.24 20.39
N CYS A 23 31.57 13.50 19.97
CA CYS A 23 30.74 14.57 20.48
C CYS A 23 30.54 15.67 19.43
N GLY A 24 29.55 16.53 19.64
CA GLY A 24 29.13 17.55 18.66
C GLY A 24 27.98 17.05 17.79
N GLY A 25 27.71 17.80 16.71
CA GLY A 25 26.60 17.51 15.79
C GLY A 25 27.00 16.78 14.51
N GLU A 26 28.29 16.66 14.22
CA GLU A 26 28.80 16.12 12.95
C GLU A 26 29.77 14.97 13.20
N LEU A 27 29.70 13.96 12.34
CA LEU A 27 30.67 12.86 12.26
C LEU A 27 31.62 13.13 11.10
N ASN A 28 32.88 12.73 11.26
CA ASN A 28 33.90 12.83 10.23
C ASN A 28 33.99 11.50 9.48
N ASN A 29 34.62 11.47 8.31
CA ASN A 29 34.77 10.25 7.50
C ASN A 29 35.40 9.06 8.28
N GLU A 30 36.22 9.33 9.29
CA GLU A 30 36.83 8.31 10.15
C GLU A 30 35.88 7.78 11.24
N THR A 31 34.88 8.57 11.62
CA THR A 31 33.94 8.26 12.71
C THR A 31 32.54 7.90 12.25
N ILE A 32 32.25 8.03 10.94
CA ILE A 32 30.97 7.59 10.37
C ILE A 32 30.81 6.06 10.39
N GLN A 33 31.92 5.32 10.38
CA GLN A 33 31.94 3.86 10.39
C GLN A 33 33.09 3.40 11.29
N LEU A 34 32.75 2.59 12.27
CA LEU A 34 33.67 2.05 13.25
C LEU A 34 33.58 0.52 13.21
N ILE A 35 34.73 -0.15 13.16
CA ILE A 35 34.82 -1.62 13.06
C ILE A 35 35.54 -2.13 14.30
N SER A 36 34.94 -3.10 15.00
CA SER A 36 35.59 -3.75 16.14
C SER A 36 36.72 -4.65 15.67
N ALA A 37 37.80 -4.71 16.44
CA ALA A 37 38.91 -5.64 16.19
C ALA A 37 38.56 -7.09 16.58
N THR A 38 37.53 -7.25 17.41
CA THR A 38 37.04 -8.55 17.91
C THR A 38 35.53 -8.63 17.78
N ASN A 39 34.94 -9.71 18.28
CA ASN A 39 33.49 -9.89 18.41
C ASN A 39 32.88 -9.10 19.59
N LEU A 40 33.67 -8.28 20.29
CA LEU A 40 33.21 -7.43 21.39
C LEU A 40 33.30 -5.96 21.00
N LEU A 41 32.21 -5.24 21.23
CA LEU A 41 32.09 -3.79 21.06
C LEU A 41 31.52 -3.21 22.35
N LYS A 42 32.18 -2.21 22.93
CA LYS A 42 31.66 -1.47 24.09
C LYS A 42 31.37 -0.04 23.71
N ILE A 43 30.15 0.41 24.02
CA ILE A 43 29.70 1.78 23.82
C ILE A 43 29.31 2.34 25.19
N THR A 44 29.73 3.57 25.49
CA THR A 44 29.32 4.28 26.70
C THR A 44 28.88 5.68 26.32
N PHE A 45 27.69 6.07 26.75
CA PHE A 45 27.18 7.43 26.58
C PHE A 45 27.20 8.16 27.91
N LEU A 46 27.87 9.31 27.95
CA LEU A 46 28.02 10.15 29.13
C LEU A 46 27.47 11.53 28.83
N THR A 47 26.69 12.07 29.76
CA THR A 47 26.12 13.42 29.67
C THR A 47 26.45 14.22 30.92
N ALA A 48 26.81 15.49 30.76
CA ALA A 48 26.96 16.43 31.84
C ALA A 48 25.59 16.98 32.25
N GLN A 49 25.45 17.38 33.51
CA GLN A 49 24.21 17.95 34.05
C GLN A 49 23.75 19.22 33.31
N LYS A 50 24.67 19.92 32.64
CA LYS A 50 24.40 21.13 31.84
C LYS A 50 24.12 20.84 30.36
N ALA A 51 24.16 19.58 29.92
CA ALA A 51 23.88 19.23 28.54
C ALA A 51 22.37 19.30 28.27
N VAL A 52 21.92 20.36 27.59
CA VAL A 52 20.51 20.58 27.25
C VAL A 52 20.35 20.86 25.75
N GLY A 53 19.20 20.47 25.18
CA GLY A 53 18.80 20.83 23.80
C GLY A 53 19.30 19.91 22.67
N ALA A 54 20.17 18.93 22.94
CA ALA A 54 20.64 17.97 21.94
C ALA A 54 19.71 16.75 21.81
N LYS A 55 19.60 16.18 20.60
CA LYS A 55 18.73 15.01 20.29
C LYS A 55 19.33 13.65 20.66
N GLY A 56 20.57 13.63 21.16
CA GLY A 56 21.32 12.39 21.42
C GLY A 56 21.94 11.80 20.15
N PHE A 57 22.10 10.47 20.12
CA PHE A 57 22.66 9.74 18.99
C PHE A 57 21.79 8.54 18.62
N LYS A 58 21.89 8.11 17.36
CA LYS A 58 21.32 6.86 16.86
C LYS A 58 22.45 6.07 16.21
N ALA A 59 22.56 4.80 16.56
CA ALA A 59 23.55 3.90 15.96
C ALA A 59 22.87 2.58 15.59
N SER A 60 23.35 1.97 14.51
CA SER A 60 23.07 0.60 14.14
C SER A 60 24.41 -0.14 14.07
N PHE A 61 24.41 -1.40 14.47
CA PHE A 61 25.57 -2.27 14.34
C PHE A 61 25.16 -3.52 13.57
N THR A 62 26.12 -4.07 12.83
CA THR A 62 25.93 -5.26 12.02
C THR A 62 27.14 -6.14 12.24
N GLU A 63 26.90 -7.43 12.51
CA GLU A 63 27.96 -8.42 12.47
C GLU A 63 28.44 -8.60 11.02
N ILE A 64 29.74 -8.46 10.80
CA ILE A 64 30.39 -8.65 9.52
C ILE A 64 31.46 -9.73 9.62
N ARG A 65 31.69 -10.47 8.53
CA ARG A 65 32.89 -11.29 8.35
C ARG A 65 33.78 -10.70 7.27
N ASP A 66 35.08 -10.89 7.44
CA ASP A 66 36.09 -10.32 6.54
C ASP A 66 36.04 -10.90 5.13
N LYS A 67 36.54 -10.08 4.18
CA LYS A 67 36.59 -10.32 2.73
C LYS A 67 37.21 -11.65 2.29
N GLY A 68 37.99 -12.31 3.16
CA GLY A 68 38.72 -13.56 2.88
C GLY A 68 38.05 -14.83 3.39
N SER A 69 36.95 -14.73 4.13
CA SER A 69 36.20 -15.89 4.61
C SER A 69 35.20 -16.41 3.56
N THR A 70 34.85 -17.70 3.62
CA THR A 70 33.74 -18.25 2.82
C THR A 70 32.45 -17.53 3.21
N CYS A 71 31.86 -16.81 2.27
CA CYS A 71 30.61 -16.09 2.49
C CYS A 71 29.43 -16.93 2.01
N ASP A 72 28.78 -17.62 2.94
CA ASP A 72 27.67 -18.53 2.63
C ASP A 72 26.31 -17.82 2.58
N GLN A 73 26.29 -16.51 2.88
CA GLN A 73 25.09 -15.70 3.02
C GLN A 73 25.11 -14.55 2.00
N PHE A 74 25.09 -13.28 2.44
CA PHE A 74 25.11 -12.13 1.54
C PHE A 74 26.48 -11.45 1.55
N ARG A 75 27.05 -11.27 0.35
CA ARG A 75 28.31 -10.55 0.16
C ARG A 75 28.05 -9.16 -0.41
N CYS A 76 28.46 -8.15 0.34
CA CYS A 76 28.39 -6.76 -0.05
C CYS A 76 29.25 -6.48 -1.30
N ALA A 77 28.72 -5.72 -2.25
CA ALA A 77 29.32 -5.55 -3.57
C ALA A 77 30.59 -4.69 -3.56
N SER A 78 30.57 -3.56 -2.86
CA SER A 78 31.66 -2.58 -2.84
C SER A 78 32.58 -2.80 -1.64
N SER A 79 32.00 -2.98 -0.46
CA SER A 79 32.74 -3.16 0.78
C SER A 79 33.24 -4.59 0.96
N GLY A 80 32.70 -5.57 0.23
CA GLY A 80 33.14 -6.97 0.26
C GLY A 80 32.89 -7.73 1.57
N TYR A 81 32.24 -7.09 2.55
CA TYR A 81 31.86 -7.75 3.81
C TYR A 81 30.84 -8.86 3.56
N CYS A 82 30.90 -9.90 4.39
CA CYS A 82 29.84 -10.89 4.46
C CYS A 82 28.93 -10.58 5.65
N ILE A 83 27.62 -10.49 5.40
CA ILE A 83 26.61 -10.22 6.42
C ILE A 83 25.59 -11.36 6.47
N SER A 84 24.83 -11.39 7.57
CA SER A 84 23.73 -12.33 7.75
C SER A 84 22.67 -12.20 6.66
N ALA A 85 22.08 -13.32 6.25
CA ALA A 85 20.93 -13.31 5.34
C ALA A 85 19.74 -12.52 5.91
N ASN A 86 19.60 -12.46 7.24
CA ASN A 86 18.56 -11.67 7.92
C ASN A 86 18.86 -10.16 7.89
N SER A 87 20.09 -9.77 7.55
CA SER A 87 20.51 -8.39 7.37
C SER A 87 20.36 -7.92 5.92
N TYR A 88 19.92 -8.79 5.01
CA TYR A 88 19.60 -8.42 3.64
C TYR A 88 18.17 -7.87 3.57
N CYS A 89 17.98 -6.70 2.96
CA CYS A 89 16.67 -6.08 2.75
C CYS A 89 15.87 -5.84 4.03
N ASN A 90 16.52 -5.36 5.09
CA ASN A 90 15.90 -5.07 6.37
C ASN A 90 15.73 -3.55 6.63
N SER A 91 15.90 -2.71 5.59
CA SER A 91 15.83 -1.25 5.66
C SER A 91 16.92 -0.60 6.52
N ILE A 92 18.00 -1.33 6.82
CA ILE A 92 19.19 -0.83 7.51
C ILE A 92 20.37 -1.01 6.56
N GLN A 93 21.25 -0.01 6.47
CA GLN A 93 22.47 -0.13 5.68
C GLN A 93 23.53 -0.92 6.46
N ASN A 94 23.61 -2.23 6.21
CA ASN A 94 24.47 -3.18 6.92
C ASN A 94 25.83 -3.36 6.25
N CYS A 95 25.95 -3.06 4.95
CA CYS A 95 27.20 -3.23 4.19
C CYS A 95 28.28 -2.17 4.47
N GLY A 96 28.05 -1.27 5.43
CA GLY A 96 28.93 -0.14 5.75
C GLY A 96 28.47 1.16 5.09
N HIS A 97 29.06 2.29 5.48
CA HIS A 97 28.53 3.61 5.13
C HIS A 97 28.52 3.90 3.61
N PHE A 98 29.51 3.37 2.88
CA PHE A 98 29.68 3.60 1.45
C PHE A 98 29.15 2.46 0.56
N ASP A 99 28.47 1.47 1.15
CA ASP A 99 27.90 0.34 0.42
C ASP A 99 26.45 0.11 0.89
N ARG A 100 25.51 0.14 -0.06
CA ARG A 100 24.07 -0.09 0.14
C ARG A 100 23.57 -1.32 -0.59
N SER A 101 24.47 -2.18 -1.06
CA SER A 101 24.14 -3.33 -1.91
C SER A 101 23.16 -4.31 -1.26
N ASP A 102 23.12 -4.36 0.07
CA ASP A 102 22.15 -5.12 0.86
C ASP A 102 20.70 -4.62 0.76
N GLU A 103 20.50 -3.37 0.35
CA GLU A 103 19.16 -2.73 0.30
C GLU A 103 18.72 -2.33 -1.11
N LEU A 104 19.58 -2.44 -2.13
CA LEU A 104 19.29 -1.98 -3.50
C LEU A 104 18.41 -2.94 -4.30
N ASN A 105 18.64 -4.25 -4.18
CA ASN A 105 17.99 -5.28 -5.01
C ASN A 105 16.92 -6.07 -4.26
N CYS A 106 16.19 -5.39 -3.37
CA CYS A 106 15.11 -6.01 -2.63
C CYS A 106 13.94 -6.29 -3.55
N LYS A 107 13.64 -7.58 -3.78
CA LYS A 107 12.33 -7.98 -4.29
C LYS A 107 11.31 -7.61 -3.22
N LYS A 108 10.77 -6.40 -3.32
CA LYS A 108 9.62 -6.00 -2.51
C LYS A 108 8.50 -6.95 -2.90
N ALA A 109 8.26 -7.95 -2.05
CA ALA A 109 6.96 -8.59 -2.05
C ALA A 109 5.98 -7.44 -1.82
N VAL A 110 5.18 -7.12 -2.83
CA VAL A 110 4.10 -6.15 -2.67
C VAL A 110 3.23 -6.74 -1.58
N GLU A 111 3.26 -6.14 -0.39
CA GLU A 111 2.33 -6.47 0.66
C GLU A 111 0.96 -6.05 0.11
N ILE A 112 0.21 -7.02 -0.40
CA ILE A 112 -1.07 -6.74 -1.03
C ILE A 112 -2.01 -6.29 0.08
N ASP A 113 -2.27 -4.99 0.15
CA ASP A 113 -3.26 -4.44 1.05
C ASP A 113 -4.67 -4.80 0.53
N PHE A 114 -5.24 -5.85 1.13
CA PHE A 114 -6.58 -6.34 0.82
C PHE A 114 -7.66 -5.27 1.02
N VAL A 115 -7.42 -4.24 1.84
CA VAL A 115 -8.37 -3.14 2.06
C VAL A 115 -8.44 -2.25 0.81
N MET A 116 -7.31 -1.95 0.17
CA MET A 116 -7.28 -1.17 -1.07
C MET A 116 -7.92 -1.92 -2.24
N ILE A 117 -7.68 -3.23 -2.34
CA ILE A 117 -8.33 -4.07 -3.36
C ILE A 117 -9.83 -4.16 -3.10
N GLY A 118 -10.23 -4.44 -1.85
CA GLY A 118 -11.64 -4.54 -1.46
C GLY A 118 -12.39 -3.23 -1.71
N GLY A 119 -11.80 -2.09 -1.35
CA GLY A 119 -12.35 -0.76 -1.60
C GLY A 119 -12.50 -0.47 -3.10
N GLY A 120 -11.48 -0.81 -3.91
CA GLY A 120 -11.53 -0.64 -5.36
C GLY A 120 -12.63 -1.45 -6.03
N VAL A 121 -12.80 -2.72 -5.65
CA VAL A 121 -13.85 -3.59 -6.18
C VAL A 121 -15.23 -3.09 -5.77
N ALA A 122 -15.43 -2.73 -4.50
CA ALA A 122 -16.72 -2.22 -4.02
C ALA A 122 -17.12 -0.92 -4.75
N ALA A 123 -16.17 0.01 -4.93
CA ALA A 123 -16.42 1.25 -5.66
C ALA A 123 -16.81 0.99 -7.13
N ALA A 124 -16.14 0.04 -7.80
CA ALA A 124 -16.47 -0.35 -9.17
C ALA A 124 -17.89 -0.94 -9.28
N VAL A 125 -18.30 -1.80 -8.33
CA VAL A 125 -19.65 -2.38 -8.29
C VAL A 125 -20.71 -1.28 -8.11
N VAL A 126 -20.49 -0.34 -7.19
CA VAL A 126 -21.41 0.78 -6.96
C VAL A 126 -21.53 1.64 -8.23
N LEU A 127 -20.43 1.94 -8.90
CA LEU A 127 -20.41 2.67 -10.17
C LEU A 127 -21.22 1.98 -11.26
N VAL A 128 -21.04 0.66 -11.43
CA VAL A 128 -21.80 -0.14 -12.39
C VAL A 128 -23.29 -0.10 -12.08
N MET A 129 -23.68 -0.24 -10.81
CA MET A 129 -25.08 -0.17 -10.40
C MET A 129 -25.71 1.20 -10.71
N ILE A 130 -24.99 2.30 -10.44
CA ILE A 130 -25.44 3.65 -10.78
C ILE A 130 -25.62 3.81 -12.29
N ILE A 131 -24.68 3.31 -13.10
CA ILE A 131 -24.77 3.35 -14.56
C ILE A 131 -26.00 2.58 -15.05
N VAL A 132 -26.23 1.35 -14.58
CA VAL A 132 -27.39 0.54 -14.95
C VAL A 132 -28.70 1.27 -14.57
N CYS A 133 -28.81 1.76 -13.34
CA CYS A 133 -29.97 2.52 -12.89
C CYS A 133 -30.24 3.75 -13.76
N SER A 134 -29.19 4.50 -14.13
CA SER A 134 -29.30 5.67 -14.99
C SER A 134 -29.79 5.32 -16.41
N LEU A 135 -29.31 4.21 -16.97
CA LEU A 135 -29.72 3.73 -18.29
C LEU A 135 -31.17 3.23 -18.27
N CYS A 136 -31.56 2.49 -17.23
CA CYS A 136 -32.95 2.06 -17.01
C CYS A 136 -33.90 3.25 -16.87
N HIS A 137 -33.52 4.26 -16.09
CA HIS A 137 -34.33 5.46 -15.89
C HIS A 137 -34.44 6.29 -17.19
N ARG A 138 -33.35 6.43 -17.95
CA ARG A 138 -33.38 7.08 -19.28
C ARG A 138 -34.30 6.33 -20.25
N LYS A 139 -34.26 4.99 -20.27
CA LYS A 139 -35.13 4.17 -21.12
C LYS A 139 -36.59 4.29 -20.70
N ASN A 140 -36.89 4.31 -19.41
CA ASN A 140 -38.25 4.45 -18.90
C ASN A 140 -38.84 5.85 -19.14
N LYS A 141 -38.02 6.91 -18.98
CA LYS A 141 -38.42 8.29 -19.31
C LYS A 141 -38.74 8.44 -20.80
N ARG A 142 -37.97 7.79 -21.69
CA ARG A 142 -38.27 7.74 -23.14
C ARG A 142 -39.60 7.05 -23.41
N ARG A 143 -39.90 5.92 -22.76
CA ARG A 143 -41.18 5.20 -22.89
C ARG A 143 -42.39 6.04 -22.45
N ARG A 144 -42.27 6.79 -21.34
CA ARG A 144 -43.35 7.70 -20.88
C ARG A 144 -43.63 8.84 -21.87
N SER A 145 -42.62 9.31 -22.60
CA SER A 145 -42.79 10.37 -23.61
C SER A 145 -43.52 9.88 -24.87
N ASP A 146 -43.37 8.60 -25.24
CA ASP A 146 -44.14 8.00 -26.34
C ASP A 146 -45.59 7.72 -25.93
N SER A 147 -45.82 7.20 -24.72
CA SER A 147 -47.18 6.91 -24.23
C SER A 147 -48.08 8.15 -24.11
N SER A 148 -47.51 9.33 -23.86
CA SER A 148 -48.28 10.60 -23.86
C SER A 148 -48.72 11.04 -25.26
N ILE A 149 -48.03 10.63 -26.32
CA ILE A 149 -48.41 10.96 -27.71
C ILE A 149 -49.53 10.02 -28.19
N THR A 150 -49.47 8.73 -27.85
CA THR A 150 -50.52 7.76 -28.22
C THR A 150 -51.85 8.02 -27.49
N ALA A 151 -51.82 8.49 -26.24
CA ALA A 151 -53.03 8.79 -25.47
C ALA A 151 -53.85 9.98 -26.01
N GLN A 152 -53.30 10.81 -26.90
CA GLN A 152 -53.99 11.97 -27.44
C GLN A 152 -54.80 11.65 -28.72
N PHE A 153 -54.62 10.47 -29.32
CA PHE A 153 -55.31 10.05 -30.55
C PHE A 153 -56.58 9.22 -30.32
N ASP A 154 -56.97 8.92 -29.08
CA ASP A 154 -58.12 8.04 -28.76
C ASP A 154 -59.40 8.79 -28.35
N ILE A 155 -59.50 10.10 -28.63
CA ILE A 155 -60.74 10.86 -28.47
C ILE A 155 -61.30 11.13 -29.87
N SER A 156 -62.11 10.21 -30.39
CA SER A 156 -63.28 10.42 -31.28
C SER A 156 -63.58 9.16 -32.11
N ARG A 157 -64.32 8.19 -31.56
CA ARG A 157 -65.16 7.31 -32.40
C ARG A 157 -66.64 7.58 -32.12
N PRO A 158 -67.43 7.98 -33.12
CA PRO A 158 -68.88 8.16 -32.96
C PRO A 158 -69.60 6.80 -32.83
N LYS A 159 -70.67 6.79 -32.04
CA LYS A 159 -71.53 5.64 -31.75
C LYS A 159 -72.39 5.27 -32.98
N PRO A 160 -72.48 3.99 -33.40
CA PRO A 160 -73.33 3.57 -34.51
C PRO A 160 -74.82 3.51 -34.12
N PRO A 161 -75.75 3.71 -35.08
CA PRO A 161 -77.19 3.78 -34.83
C PRO A 161 -77.82 2.42 -34.51
N GLN A 162 -78.83 2.45 -33.66
CA GLN A 162 -79.64 1.31 -33.22
C GLN A 162 -80.64 0.92 -34.32
N PHE A 163 -80.72 -0.36 -34.67
CA PHE A 163 -81.73 -0.92 -35.58
C PHE A 163 -82.51 -2.02 -34.83
N GLU A 164 -83.80 -1.79 -34.64
CA GLU A 164 -84.75 -2.70 -33.99
C GLU A 164 -85.15 -3.84 -34.94
N ILE A 165 -85.22 -5.07 -34.42
CA ILE A 165 -85.75 -6.24 -35.13
C ILE A 165 -86.75 -6.96 -34.19
N PRO A 166 -88.04 -7.09 -34.56
CA PRO A 166 -89.04 -7.88 -33.83
C PRO A 166 -89.26 -9.26 -34.49
N PRO A 167 -90.13 -10.15 -33.97
CA PRO A 167 -89.76 -11.19 -33.03
C PRO A 167 -89.81 -12.61 -33.63
N SER A 168 -89.25 -13.53 -32.84
CA SER A 168 -89.13 -14.97 -32.99
C SER A 168 -90.39 -15.73 -33.44
N LEU A 169 -90.22 -16.65 -34.38
CA LEU A 169 -91.14 -17.74 -34.69
C LEU A 169 -90.42 -19.10 -34.61
N HIS A 170 -90.97 -19.96 -33.75
CA HIS A 170 -90.64 -21.36 -33.51
C HIS A 170 -91.01 -22.23 -34.72
N PHE A 171 -90.19 -23.24 -35.05
CA PHE A 171 -90.65 -24.48 -35.71
C PHE A 171 -89.92 -25.71 -35.14
N LEU A 172 -90.72 -26.75 -34.90
CA LEU A 172 -90.39 -28.07 -34.34
C LEU A 172 -89.91 -29.05 -35.45
N PRO A 173 -89.41 -30.25 -35.09
CA PRO A 173 -88.47 -31.03 -35.91
C PRO A 173 -89.17 -32.02 -36.85
N MET A 174 -88.47 -32.47 -37.91
CA MET A 174 -88.67 -33.80 -38.50
C MET A 174 -87.53 -34.20 -39.46
N ASP A 175 -86.90 -35.32 -39.13
CA ASP A 175 -86.33 -36.43 -39.93
C ASP A 175 -85.95 -36.25 -41.41
N SER A 176 -84.81 -36.84 -41.76
CA SER A 176 -84.54 -37.33 -43.12
C SER A 176 -83.74 -38.64 -43.08
N VAL A 177 -84.40 -39.72 -43.51
CA VAL A 177 -83.84 -40.61 -44.53
C VAL A 177 -83.90 -39.88 -45.87
#